data_AF-A0A7K5R4S7-F1
#
_entry.id   AF-A0A7K5R4S7-F1
#
_cell.length_a   1.000
_cell.length_b   1.000
_cell.length_c   1.000
_cell.angle_alpha   90.00
_cell.angle_beta   90.00
_cell.angle_gamma   90.00
#
_symmetry.space_group_name_H-M   'P 1'
#
loop_
_entity.id
_entity.type
_entity.pdbx_description
1 polymer ?
#
loop_
_entity_poly.entity_id
_entity_poly.type
_entity_poly.pdbx_seq_one_letter_code
_entity_poly.pdbx_strand_id
1 'polypeptide(L)'
;RGDSATMGKHFGNLARVRHVISYSLSPFEQQAFPHVVSRGVPNVGRRFASQVLKVVPPLAFGYLIYSWGTQEFERLKRKNPADFEPEQ
;
A
#
# COMPACT_ATOMS: atom_id res chain seq x y z
N ARG A 1 25.92 -3.32 -37.37
CA ARG A 1 25.94 -2.71 -36.03
C ARG A 1 25.11 -1.42 -36.14
N GLY A 2 23.79 -1.54 -36.07
CA GLY A 2 22.83 -0.46 -36.35
C GLY A 2 21.99 -0.20 -35.11
N ASP A 3 21.72 1.06 -34.84
CA ASP A 3 21.34 1.60 -33.54
C ASP A 3 20.02 1.07 -32.97
N SER A 4 20.10 0.49 -31.77
CA SER A 4 18.99 -0.07 -31.02
C SER A 4 18.47 0.91 -29.93
N ALA A 5 18.54 2.23 -30.15
CA ALA A 5 18.44 3.23 -29.07
C ALA A 5 17.27 4.23 -29.10
N THR A 6 16.40 4.27 -30.12
CA THR A 6 15.30 5.27 -30.19
C THR A 6 13.92 4.64 -30.30
N MET A 7 13.62 3.67 -29.42
CA MET A 7 12.25 3.16 -29.26
C MET A 7 11.33 4.23 -28.66
N GLY A 8 10.64 4.98 -29.52
CA GLY A 8 9.36 5.63 -29.24
C GLY A 8 9.19 6.36 -27.90
N LYS A 9 10.14 7.23 -27.53
CA LYS A 9 10.07 8.02 -26.27
C LYS A 9 9.37 9.38 -26.41
N HIS A 10 8.99 9.78 -27.62
CA HIS A 10 8.46 11.11 -27.93
C HIS A 10 7.10 11.04 -28.63
N PHE A 11 6.25 12.05 -28.36
CA PHE A 11 4.99 12.24 -29.08
C PHE A 11 5.22 12.21 -30.60
N GLY A 12 4.35 11.49 -31.31
CA GLY A 12 4.49 11.21 -32.75
C GLY A 12 5.15 9.86 -33.07
N ASN A 13 6.01 9.33 -32.19
CA ASN A 13 6.72 8.06 -32.39
C ASN A 13 6.38 6.99 -31.32
N LEU A 14 5.33 7.19 -30.53
CA LEU A 14 4.96 6.33 -29.39
C LEU A 14 4.45 4.95 -29.83
N ALA A 15 3.40 4.95 -30.65
CA ALA A 15 2.70 3.73 -31.06
C ALA A 15 1.86 4.00 -32.32
N ARG A 16 1.53 2.92 -33.05
CA ARG A 16 0.57 2.96 -34.16
C ARG A 16 -0.81 2.55 -33.67
N VAL A 17 -1.69 3.52 -33.46
CA VAL A 17 -3.11 3.30 -33.07
C VAL A 17 -4.01 3.63 -34.26
N ARG A 18 -5.08 2.84 -34.48
CA ARG A 18 -6.04 3.04 -35.57
C ARG A 18 -7.47 2.96 -35.04
N HIS A 19 -8.35 3.78 -35.60
CA HIS A 19 -9.81 3.77 -35.34
C HIS A 19 -10.24 3.96 -33.87
N VAL A 20 -9.56 4.84 -33.12
CA VAL A 20 -9.98 5.24 -31.76
C VAL A 20 -10.46 6.68 -31.80
N ILE A 21 -11.72 6.91 -31.43
CA ILE A 21 -12.31 8.25 -31.31
C ILE A 21 -12.46 8.55 -29.81
N SER A 22 -11.99 9.71 -29.37
CA SER A 22 -12.08 10.16 -27.98
C SER A 22 -12.77 11.52 -27.92
N TYR A 23 -13.67 11.68 -26.95
CA TYR A 23 -14.41 12.91 -26.72
C TYR A 23 -14.02 13.51 -25.38
N SER A 24 -13.85 14.83 -25.35
CA SER A 24 -13.47 15.57 -24.15
C SER A 24 -14.27 16.88 -24.09
N LEU A 25 -14.61 17.33 -22.89
CA LEU A 25 -15.19 18.66 -22.64
C LEU A 25 -14.11 19.63 -22.13
N SER A 26 -14.26 20.92 -22.39
CA SER A 26 -13.36 21.95 -21.85
C SER A 26 -13.36 21.91 -20.32
N PRO A 27 -12.20 22.05 -19.64
CA PRO A 27 -12.15 22.07 -18.17
C PRO A 27 -13.01 23.16 -17.53
N PHE A 28 -13.22 24.29 -18.22
CA PHE A 28 -14.07 25.39 -17.73
C PHE A 28 -15.56 25.07 -17.75
N GLU A 29 -15.96 24.01 -18.48
CA GLU A 29 -17.32 23.50 -18.58
C GLU A 29 -17.55 22.29 -17.65
N GLN A 30 -16.51 21.82 -16.96
CA GLN A 30 -16.58 20.66 -16.07
C GLN A 30 -16.44 21.08 -14.62
N GLN A 31 -17.05 20.32 -13.72
CA GLN A 31 -16.78 20.42 -12.29
C GLN A 31 -15.44 19.75 -11.97
N ALA A 32 -14.60 20.40 -11.16
CA ALA A 32 -13.30 19.84 -10.76
C ALA A 32 -13.42 18.59 -9.86
N PHE A 33 -14.48 18.53 -9.04
CA PHE A 33 -14.74 17.44 -8.08
C PHE A 33 -16.16 16.87 -8.22
N PRO A 34 -16.48 16.21 -9.34
CA PRO A 34 -17.80 15.65 -9.53
C PRO A 34 -17.95 14.35 -8.72
N HIS A 35 -19.12 14.16 -8.09
CA HIS A 35 -19.50 12.89 -7.42
C HIS A 35 -18.54 12.39 -6.31
N VAL A 36 -17.87 13.29 -5.58
CA VAL A 36 -16.93 12.91 -4.51
C VAL A 36 -17.57 11.99 -3.48
N VAL A 37 -18.78 12.30 -3.03
CA VAL A 37 -19.46 11.48 -2.02
C VAL A 37 -20.09 10.24 -2.64
N SER A 38 -20.90 10.41 -3.70
CA SER A 38 -21.69 9.30 -4.27
C SER A 38 -20.87 8.26 -5.04
N ARG A 39 -19.73 8.65 -5.62
CA ARG A 39 -18.83 7.74 -6.36
C ARG A 39 -17.46 7.62 -5.68
N GLY A 40 -16.90 8.72 -5.19
CA GLY A 40 -15.56 8.75 -4.61
C GLY A 40 -15.46 7.89 -3.35
N VAL A 41 -16.30 8.14 -2.34
CA VAL A 41 -16.26 7.40 -1.06
C VAL A 41 -16.48 5.89 -1.24
N PRO A 42 -17.49 5.40 -2.00
CA PRO A 42 -17.62 3.98 -2.27
C PRO A 42 -16.41 3.37 -2.98
N ASN A 43 -15.80 4.10 -3.92
CA ASN A 43 -14.63 3.62 -4.64
C ASN A 43 -13.37 3.58 -3.75
N VAL A 44 -13.22 4.52 -2.82
CA VAL A 44 -12.16 4.47 -1.80
C VAL A 44 -12.35 3.25 -0.90
N GLY A 45 -13.56 3.01 -0.39
CA GLY A 45 -13.87 1.82 0.41
C GLY A 45 -13.56 0.52 -0.33
N ARG A 46 -13.98 0.41 -1.60
CA ARG A 46 -13.67 -0.73 -2.48
C ARG A 46 -12.17 -0.93 -2.66
N ARG A 47 -11.41 0.15 -2.90
CA ARG A 47 -9.95 0.09 -3.07
C ARG A 47 -9.27 -0.34 -1.77
N PHE A 48 -9.67 0.21 -0.63
CA PHE A 48 -9.14 -0.16 0.67
C PHE A 48 -9.39 -1.64 0.97
N ALA A 49 -10.64 -2.10 0.90
CA ALA A 49 -11.01 -3.49 1.17
C ALA A 49 -10.23 -4.49 0.31
N SER A 50 -9.97 -4.16 -0.96
CA SER A 50 -9.19 -5.02 -1.88
C SER A 50 -7.73 -5.25 -1.48
N GLN A 51 -7.17 -4.38 -0.62
CA GLN A 51 -5.77 -4.44 -0.18
C GLN A 51 -5.59 -4.84 1.28
N VAL A 52 -6.63 -4.69 2.10
CA VAL A 52 -6.57 -4.98 3.56
C VAL A 52 -5.97 -6.37 3.83
N LEU A 53 -6.46 -7.42 3.17
CA LEU A 53 -5.97 -8.78 3.41
C LEU A 53 -4.56 -9.06 2.86
N LYS A 54 -3.99 -8.15 2.06
CA LYS A 54 -2.61 -8.26 1.56
C LYS A 54 -1.64 -7.53 2.49
N VAL A 55 -2.06 -6.39 3.02
CA VAL A 55 -1.20 -5.47 3.78
C VAL A 55 -1.32 -5.70 5.29
N VAL A 56 -2.52 -5.93 5.80
CA VAL A 56 -2.77 -6.02 7.24
C VAL A 56 -2.16 -7.28 7.87
N PRO A 57 -2.26 -8.50 7.28
CA PRO A 57 -1.71 -9.69 7.93
C PRO A 57 -0.21 -9.62 8.26
N PRO A 58 0.70 -9.23 7.35
CA PRO A 58 2.12 -9.13 7.72
C PRO A 58 2.39 -8.02 8.74
N LEU A 59 1.66 -6.90 8.69
CA LEU A 59 1.81 -5.82 9.68
C LEU A 59 1.31 -6.25 11.07
N ALA A 60 0.16 -6.91 11.13
CA ALA A 60 -0.39 -7.44 12.38
C ALA A 60 0.56 -8.48 12.97
N PHE A 61 1.09 -9.39 12.15
CA PHE A 61 2.05 -10.39 12.60
C PHE A 61 3.34 -9.75 13.14
N GLY A 62 3.89 -8.75 12.43
CA GLY A 62 5.05 -7.99 12.90
C GLY A 62 4.79 -7.29 14.23
N TYR A 63 3.61 -6.69 14.40
CA TYR A 63 3.21 -6.06 15.66
C TYR A 63 3.10 -7.07 16.81
N LEU A 64 2.53 -8.25 16.55
CA LEU A 64 2.44 -9.32 17.55
C LEU A 64 3.82 -9.78 18.00
N ILE A 65 4.75 -10.04 17.06
CA ILE A 65 6.13 -10.43 17.38
C ILE A 65 6.81 -9.34 18.20
N TYR A 66 6.67 -8.07 17.81
CA TYR A 66 7.23 -6.95 18.53
C TYR A 66 6.71 -6.92 19.98
N SER A 67 5.39 -6.98 20.16
CA SER A 67 4.77 -6.91 21.49
C SER A 67 5.17 -8.07 22.39
N TRP A 68 5.22 -9.28 21.85
CA TRP A 68 5.67 -10.47 22.58
C TRP A 68 7.15 -10.37 22.95
N GLY A 69 8.00 -10.00 21.99
CA GLY A 69 9.44 -9.89 22.21
C GLY A 69 9.80 -8.84 23.27
N THR A 70 9.10 -7.70 23.28
CA THR A 70 9.28 -6.68 24.31
C THR A 70 8.86 -7.18 25.68
N GLN A 71 7.69 -7.81 25.80
CA GLN A 71 7.19 -8.34 27.07
C GLN A 71 8.09 -9.46 27.63
N GLU A 72 8.53 -10.38 26.78
CA GLU A 72 9.38 -11.50 27.19
C GLU A 72 10.77 -11.02 27.62
N PHE A 73 11.33 -10.03 26.91
CA PHE A 73 12.60 -9.42 27.30
C PHE A 73 12.52 -8.73 28.67
N GLU A 74 11.43 -8.00 28.94
CA GLU A 74 11.21 -7.39 30.26
C GLU A 74 11.00 -8.44 31.36
N ARG A 75 10.28 -9.53 31.06
CA ARG A 75 10.08 -10.64 31.99
C ARG A 75 11.40 -11.28 32.39
N LEU A 76 12.26 -11.59 31.42
CA LEU A 76 13.56 -12.22 31.62
C LEU A 76 14.57 -11.32 32.35
N LYS A 77 14.39 -10.01 32.30
CA LYS A 77 15.20 -9.07 33.11
C LYS A 77 14.83 -9.05 34.58
N ARG A 78 13.63 -9.51 34.96
CA ARG A 78 13.23 -9.55 36.37
C ARG A 78 13.93 -10.71 37.07
N LYS A 79 14.35 -10.47 38.32
CA LYS A 79 14.95 -11.51 39.16
C LYS A 79 13.91 -12.58 39.47
N ASN A 80 14.28 -13.84 39.37
CA ASN A 80 13.43 -14.96 39.76
C ASN A 80 13.55 -15.19 41.28
N PRO A 81 12.46 -15.07 42.06
CA PRO A 81 12.52 -15.25 43.51
C PRO A 81 12.97 -16.66 43.94
N ALA A 82 12.72 -17.69 43.12
CA ALA A 82 13.15 -19.06 43.41
C ALA A 82 14.68 -19.24 43.42
N ASP A 83 15.44 -18.33 42.81
CA ASP A 83 16.91 -18.41 42.78
C ASP A 83 17.55 -17.91 44.10
N PHE A 84 16.75 -17.38 45.03
CA PHE A 84 17.23 -16.87 46.34
C PHE A 84 16.70 -17.67 47.53
N GLU A 85 16.03 -18.80 47.27
CA GLU A 85 15.65 -19.71 48.34
C GLU A 85 16.90 -20.40 48.91
N PRO A 86 17.00 -20.55 50.24
CA PRO A 86 18.13 -21.22 50.85
C PRO A 86 18.12 -22.71 50.46
N GLU A 87 19.25 -23.21 49.93
CA GLU A 87 19.46 -24.64 49.73
C GLU A 87 19.38 -25.36 51.10
N GLN A 88 18.60 -26.45 51.17
CA GLN A 88 18.46 -27.28 52.36
C GLN A 88 19.74 -28.05 52.71
#